data_AF-A0A4Q7PIJ2-F1
#
_entry.id   AF-A0A4Q7PIJ2-F1
#
_cell.length_a   1.000
_cell.length_b   1.000
_cell.length_c   1.000
_cell.angle_alpha   90.00
_cell.angle_beta   90.00
_cell.angle_gamma   90.00
#
_symmetry.space_group_name_H-M   'P 1'
#
loop_
_entity.id
_entity.type
_entity.pdbx_description
1 polymer ?
#
loop_
_entity_poly.entity_id
_entity_poly.type
_entity_poly.pdbx_seq_one_letter_code
_entity_poly.pdbx_strand_id
1 'polypeptide(L)'
;MILSHMTIYGCPKCGEFVSKTSPSSSYRSTGIRFTDGKLRGLDAIHDYIVNECKKCGHLFWIKDDYKIGVYDFGPFGRKDEEGNKALEAKVPNMGFVSSARLPDIYGLHRMLATGDFTGKKQEIYLRKNLHWSFNDRYWDLRVLFLKDGDQEIWEENLKALIPLIRFRYKDTLYLAEIYRNLGKFYRARWVLLRAVLPSMKNAREVIWHECKKKNSFLVPYGKGKLNEYYVDGYPDYVQVDKGKILNGK
;
A
#
# COMPACT_ATOMS: atom_id res chain seq x y z
N MET A 1 -11.99 -5.10 16.55
CA MET A 1 -12.10 -4.93 15.08
C MET A 1 -13.42 -5.55 14.67
N ILE A 2 -14.39 -4.77 14.20
CA ILE A 2 -15.65 -5.32 13.66
C ILE A 2 -15.37 -5.67 12.20
N LEU A 3 -15.19 -6.96 11.92
CA LEU A 3 -15.12 -7.45 10.55
C LEU A 3 -16.53 -7.36 9.96
N SER A 4 -16.69 -6.66 8.84
CA SER A 4 -18.01 -6.50 8.23
C SER A 4 -18.41 -7.75 7.45
N HIS A 5 -17.48 -8.33 6.70
CA HIS A 5 -17.65 -9.59 5.99
C HIS A 5 -16.28 -10.12 5.55
N MET A 6 -16.20 -11.42 5.25
CA MET A 6 -15.05 -12.07 4.63
C MET A 6 -15.47 -12.66 3.29
N THR A 7 -14.80 -12.25 2.22
CA THR A 7 -15.01 -12.84 0.90
C THR A 7 -14.01 -13.97 0.68
N ILE A 8 -14.49 -15.12 0.21
CA ILE A 8 -13.65 -16.27 -0.14
C ILE A 8 -13.45 -16.32 -1.64
N TYR A 9 -12.20 -16.52 -2.05
CA TYR A 9 -11.78 -16.69 -3.43
C TYR A 9 -11.08 -18.04 -3.61
N GLY A 10 -11.19 -18.63 -4.79
CA GLY A 10 -10.36 -19.76 -5.21
C GLY A 10 -9.10 -19.28 -5.93
N CYS A 11 -7.93 -19.81 -5.57
CA CYS A 11 -6.71 -19.53 -6.32
C CYS A 11 -6.83 -20.08 -7.76
N PRO A 12 -6.60 -19.26 -8.80
CA PRO A 12 -6.78 -19.71 -10.18
C PRO A 12 -5.77 -20.78 -10.63
N LYS A 13 -4.65 -20.95 -9.91
CA LYS A 13 -3.62 -21.95 -10.25
C LYS A 13 -3.82 -23.29 -9.56
N CYS A 14 -4.17 -23.30 -8.28
CA CYS A 14 -4.21 -24.54 -7.48
C CYS A 14 -5.55 -24.81 -6.78
N GLY A 15 -6.54 -23.94 -6.97
CA GLY A 15 -7.87 -24.08 -6.36
C GLY A 15 -7.93 -23.77 -4.86
N GLU A 16 -6.78 -23.50 -4.21
CA GLU A 16 -6.74 -23.22 -2.76
C GLU A 16 -7.62 -22.03 -2.39
N PHE A 17 -8.38 -22.16 -1.32
CA PHE A 17 -9.24 -21.09 -0.83
C PHE A 17 -8.43 -20.01 -0.11
N VAL A 18 -8.76 -18.77 -0.42
CA VAL A 18 -8.12 -17.58 0.13
C VAL A 18 -9.19 -16.62 0.64
N SER A 19 -9.04 -16.16 1.88
CA SER A 19 -9.98 -15.21 2.50
C SER A 19 -9.48 -13.78 2.39
N LYS A 20 -10.37 -12.85 2.04
CA LYS A 20 -10.17 -11.41 2.15
C LYS A 20 -11.23 -10.82 3.06
N THR A 21 -10.79 -10.30 4.19
CA THR A 21 -11.67 -9.59 5.12
C THR A 21 -11.85 -8.14 4.67
N SER A 22 -13.10 -7.69 4.63
CA SER A 22 -13.46 -6.28 4.45
C SER A 22 -13.70 -5.65 5.82
N PRO A 23 -12.85 -4.70 6.24
CA PRO A 23 -13.05 -4.03 7.53
C PRO A 23 -14.26 -3.10 7.48
N SER A 24 -14.96 -2.94 8.61
CA SER A 24 -16.13 -2.08 8.68
C SER A 24 -15.76 -0.61 8.40
N SER A 25 -16.63 0.10 7.68
CA SER A 25 -16.41 1.50 7.24
C SER A 25 -16.29 2.51 8.40
N SER A 26 -16.70 2.12 9.61
CA SER A 26 -16.83 2.99 10.79
C SER A 26 -15.53 3.52 11.37
N TYR A 27 -14.37 3.01 10.96
CA TYR A 27 -13.09 3.39 11.58
C TYR A 27 -12.13 4.20 10.70
N ARG A 28 -12.49 4.60 9.47
CA ARG A 28 -11.55 5.21 8.48
C ARG A 28 -10.84 6.55 8.85
N SER A 29 -10.81 6.99 10.12
CA SER A 29 -10.35 8.31 10.57
C SER A 29 -9.01 8.34 11.32
N THR A 30 -8.40 7.20 11.71
CA THR A 30 -7.24 7.20 12.64
C THR A 30 -5.86 7.04 11.98
N GLY A 31 -5.77 6.88 10.66
CA GLY A 31 -4.49 6.62 9.99
C GLY A 31 -3.56 7.84 9.83
N ILE A 32 -2.26 7.57 9.78
CA ILE A 32 -1.20 8.52 9.41
C ILE A 32 -1.11 8.59 7.89
N ARG A 33 -1.10 9.81 7.34
CA ARG A 33 -0.92 10.04 5.89
C ARG A 33 0.52 10.39 5.57
N PHE A 34 1.03 9.78 4.50
CA PHE A 34 2.40 9.95 4.02
C PHE A 34 2.44 10.67 2.69
N THR A 35 3.55 11.35 2.40
CA THR A 35 3.75 12.20 1.21
C THR A 35 3.58 11.45 -0.11
N ASP A 36 3.73 10.13 -0.10
CA ASP A 36 3.44 9.22 -1.22
C ASP A 36 1.95 8.87 -1.37
N GLY A 37 1.08 9.54 -0.63
CA GLY A 37 -0.37 9.35 -0.62
C GLY A 37 -0.84 8.11 0.13
N LYS A 38 0.07 7.31 0.69
CA LYS A 38 -0.30 6.13 1.48
C LYS A 38 -0.92 6.56 2.81
N LEU A 39 -1.97 5.85 3.21
CA LEU A 39 -2.54 5.94 4.56
C LEU A 39 -2.07 4.69 5.32
N ARG A 40 -1.52 4.82 6.51
CA ARG A 40 -1.17 3.67 7.37
C ARG A 40 -1.90 3.80 8.71
N GLY A 41 -2.41 2.70 9.25
CA GLY A 41 -3.15 2.67 10.50
C GLY A 41 -4.04 1.42 10.57
N LEU A 42 -4.71 1.22 11.70
CA LEU A 42 -5.65 0.10 11.89
C LEU A 42 -6.73 0.08 10.79
N ASP A 43 -7.01 1.26 10.21
CA ASP A 43 -8.07 1.48 9.23
C ASP A 43 -7.52 1.81 7.84
N ALA A 44 -6.22 1.60 7.63
CA ALA A 44 -5.59 1.66 6.32
C ALA A 44 -5.91 0.40 5.51
N ILE A 45 -7.21 0.23 5.25
CA ILE A 45 -7.71 -0.74 4.30
C ILE A 45 -7.29 -0.23 2.94
N HIS A 46 -6.16 -0.73 2.44
CA HIS A 46 -5.94 -0.64 1.02
C HIS A 46 -6.76 -1.77 0.42
N ASP A 47 -7.59 -1.44 -0.55
CA ASP A 47 -8.29 -2.43 -1.35
C ASP A 47 -7.27 -3.17 -2.20
N TYR A 48 -6.51 -4.06 -1.56
CA TYR A 48 -5.50 -4.83 -2.25
C TYR A 48 -6.21 -5.79 -3.19
N ILE A 49 -6.07 -5.54 -4.48
CA ILE A 49 -6.71 -6.31 -5.54
C ILE A 49 -5.76 -7.35 -6.14
N VAL A 50 -4.49 -7.37 -5.73
CA VAL A 50 -3.54 -8.42 -6.10
C VAL A 50 -3.13 -9.17 -4.84
N ASN A 51 -3.12 -10.50 -4.90
CA ASN A 51 -2.81 -11.37 -3.79
C ASN A 51 -1.91 -12.52 -4.21
N GLU A 52 -1.22 -13.08 -3.23
CA GLU A 52 -0.37 -14.25 -3.34
C GLU A 52 -1.03 -15.45 -2.64
N CYS A 53 -1.16 -16.57 -3.35
CA CYS A 53 -1.60 -17.82 -2.76
C CYS A 53 -0.50 -18.40 -1.87
N LYS A 54 -0.80 -18.62 -0.58
CA LYS A 54 0.19 -19.20 0.37
C LYS A 54 0.64 -20.61 0.01
N LYS A 55 -0.21 -21.40 -0.66
CA LYS A 55 0.09 -22.79 -1.02
C LYS A 55 1.01 -22.92 -2.22
N CYS A 56 0.80 -22.12 -3.27
CA CYS A 56 1.53 -22.27 -4.53
C CYS A 56 2.35 -21.04 -4.96
N GLY A 57 2.34 -19.96 -4.17
CA GLY A 57 3.04 -18.70 -4.47
C GLY A 57 2.49 -17.95 -5.70
N HIS A 58 1.37 -18.39 -6.26
CA HIS A 58 0.80 -17.75 -7.44
C HIS A 58 0.21 -16.39 -7.10
N LEU A 59 0.58 -15.40 -7.90
CA LEU A 59 0.07 -14.04 -7.81
C LEU A 59 -1.13 -13.89 -8.73
N PHE A 60 -2.22 -13.34 -8.23
CA PHE A 60 -3.43 -13.17 -9.02
C PHE A 60 -4.21 -11.94 -8.60
N TRP A 61 -4.95 -11.40 -9.57
CA TRP A 61 -5.94 -10.35 -9.35
C TRP A 61 -7.18 -10.96 -8.72
N ILE A 62 -7.66 -10.38 -7.63
CA ILE A 62 -9.00 -10.65 -7.11
C ILE A 62 -10.00 -10.13 -8.13
N LYS A 63 -10.73 -11.06 -8.74
CA LYS A 63 -11.83 -10.84 -9.67
C LYS A 63 -13.06 -11.58 -9.16
N ASP A 64 -14.24 -11.11 -9.56
CA ASP A 64 -15.50 -11.77 -9.20
C ASP A 64 -15.60 -13.20 -9.75
N ASP A 65 -14.93 -13.49 -10.88
CA ASP A 65 -14.87 -14.83 -11.49
C ASP A 65 -14.24 -15.89 -10.57
N TYR A 66 -13.44 -15.48 -9.59
CA TYR A 66 -12.82 -16.38 -8.61
C TYR A 66 -13.53 -16.37 -7.25
N LYS A 67 -14.59 -15.59 -7.11
CA LYS A 67 -15.34 -15.44 -5.87
C LYS A 67 -16.18 -16.69 -5.63
N ILE A 68 -15.95 -17.35 -4.50
CA ILE A 68 -16.71 -18.54 -4.08
C ILE A 68 -17.94 -18.12 -3.27
N GLY A 69 -17.80 -17.10 -2.43
CA GLY A 69 -18.89 -16.57 -1.62
C GLY A 69 -18.44 -15.49 -0.63
N VAL A 70 -19.41 -14.97 0.12
CA VAL A 70 -19.18 -13.99 1.19
C VAL A 70 -19.70 -14.60 2.48
N TYR A 71 -18.87 -14.55 3.51
CA TYR A 71 -19.21 -14.94 4.87
C TYR A 71 -19.48 -13.68 5.69
N ASP A 72 -20.72 -13.48 6.12
CA ASP A 72 -21.15 -12.31 6.90
C ASP A 72 -21.03 -12.58 8.41
N PHE A 73 -20.27 -11.73 9.10
CA PHE A 73 -20.00 -11.79 10.55
C PHE A 73 -20.83 -10.80 11.37
N GLY A 74 -21.94 -10.29 10.83
CA GLY A 74 -22.74 -9.18 11.36
C GLY A 74 -22.73 -9.00 12.90
N PRO A 75 -22.77 -7.76 13.40
CA PRO A 75 -22.47 -7.40 14.80
C PRO A 75 -23.38 -8.04 15.87
N PHE A 76 -24.42 -8.78 15.47
CA PHE A 76 -25.38 -9.47 16.34
C PHE A 76 -25.69 -10.90 15.87
N GLY A 77 -24.83 -11.51 15.05
CA GLY A 77 -25.06 -12.85 14.47
C GLY A 77 -25.17 -12.85 12.96
N ARG A 78 -25.14 -14.07 12.39
CA ARG A 78 -25.14 -14.37 10.95
C ARG A 78 -26.35 -13.70 10.27
N LYS A 79 -26.15 -12.61 9.55
CA LYS A 79 -27.24 -11.96 8.78
C LYS A 79 -27.75 -12.83 7.64
N ASP A 80 -26.92 -13.76 7.17
CA ASP A 80 -27.22 -14.72 6.10
C ASP A 80 -26.80 -16.13 6.53
N GLU A 81 -27.58 -16.74 7.43
CA GLU A 81 -27.27 -18.08 7.96
C GLU A 81 -27.30 -19.15 6.87
N GLU A 82 -28.25 -19.06 5.92
CA GLU A 82 -28.37 -19.98 4.80
C GLU A 82 -27.19 -19.85 3.83
N GLY A 83 -26.82 -18.63 3.45
CA GLY A 83 -25.66 -18.37 2.60
C GLY A 83 -24.35 -18.80 3.26
N ASN A 84 -24.19 -18.56 4.57
CA ASN A 84 -23.02 -19.02 5.32
C ASN A 84 -22.95 -20.55 5.36
N LYS A 85 -24.05 -21.27 5.61
CA LYS A 85 -24.10 -22.74 5.57
C LYS A 85 -23.79 -23.29 4.18
N ALA A 86 -24.33 -22.68 3.14
CA ALA A 86 -24.05 -23.06 1.75
C ALA A 86 -22.57 -22.84 1.39
N LEU A 87 -21.95 -21.80 1.92
CA LEU A 87 -20.52 -21.54 1.73
C LEU A 87 -19.65 -22.53 2.51
N GLU A 88 -19.99 -22.84 3.76
CA GLU A 88 -19.32 -23.85 4.59
C GLU A 88 -19.36 -25.24 3.93
N ALA A 89 -20.46 -25.59 3.25
CA ALA A 89 -20.56 -26.83 2.49
C ALA A 89 -19.62 -26.87 1.26
N LYS A 90 -19.32 -25.71 0.65
CA LYS A 90 -18.42 -25.60 -0.52
C LYS A 90 -16.95 -25.47 -0.14
N VAL A 91 -16.68 -24.90 1.04
CA VAL A 91 -15.34 -24.57 1.52
C VAL A 91 -15.05 -25.43 2.75
N PRO A 92 -14.56 -26.68 2.56
CA PRO A 92 -14.21 -27.54 3.67
C PRO A 92 -13.18 -26.84 4.56
N ASN A 93 -13.34 -27.00 5.88
CA ASN A 93 -12.44 -26.40 6.87
C ASN A 93 -12.38 -24.87 6.78
N MET A 94 -13.54 -24.21 6.68
CA MET A 94 -13.67 -22.75 6.61
C MET A 94 -12.83 -21.99 7.67
N GLY A 95 -12.69 -22.55 8.88
CA GLY A 95 -11.86 -22.00 9.96
C GLY A 95 -10.34 -21.98 9.68
N PHE A 96 -9.88 -22.71 8.66
CA PHE A 96 -8.49 -22.83 8.25
C PHE A 96 -8.19 -22.14 6.92
N VAL A 97 -9.16 -21.44 6.33
CA VAL A 97 -8.96 -20.73 5.06
C VAL A 97 -7.92 -19.63 5.24
N SER A 98 -6.82 -19.77 4.51
CA SER A 98 -5.70 -18.85 4.63
C SER A 98 -6.07 -17.44 4.20
N SER A 99 -5.71 -16.43 5.00
CA SER A 99 -5.87 -15.04 4.60
C SER A 99 -4.99 -14.72 3.39
N ALA A 100 -5.55 -13.93 2.48
CA ALA A 100 -4.84 -13.45 1.30
C ALA A 100 -3.57 -12.72 1.73
N ARG A 101 -2.43 -13.17 1.19
CA ARG A 101 -1.14 -12.52 1.44
C ARG A 101 -0.94 -11.45 0.40
N LEU A 102 -0.48 -10.28 0.84
CA LEU A 102 -0.03 -9.24 -0.09
C LEU A 102 1.24 -9.70 -0.80
N PRO A 103 1.36 -9.49 -2.12
CA PRO A 103 2.59 -9.75 -2.83
C PRO A 103 3.75 -8.98 -2.18
N ASP A 104 4.90 -9.61 -2.08
CA ASP A 104 6.12 -8.90 -1.71
C ASP A 104 6.66 -8.07 -2.89
N ILE A 105 7.74 -7.31 -2.65
CA ILE A 105 8.42 -6.49 -3.66
C ILE A 105 8.76 -7.29 -4.92
N TYR A 106 9.28 -8.50 -4.76
CA TYR A 106 9.73 -9.32 -5.88
C TYR A 106 8.55 -9.93 -6.64
N GLY A 107 7.45 -10.25 -5.96
CA GLY A 107 6.20 -10.66 -6.58
C GLY A 107 5.60 -9.56 -7.44
N LEU A 108 5.50 -8.34 -6.90
CA LEU A 108 5.04 -7.17 -7.67
C LEU A 108 5.94 -6.89 -8.88
N HIS A 109 7.26 -6.96 -8.68
CA HIS A 109 8.23 -6.76 -9.75
C HIS A 109 8.08 -7.84 -10.86
N ARG A 110 7.93 -9.12 -10.49
CA ARG A 110 7.68 -10.19 -11.46
C ARG A 110 6.41 -9.96 -12.27
N MET A 111 5.29 -9.58 -11.64
CA MET A 111 4.05 -9.29 -12.37
C MET A 111 4.19 -8.12 -13.35
N LEU A 112 4.99 -7.11 -13.00
CA LEU A 112 5.30 -6.01 -13.90
C LEU A 112 6.15 -6.47 -15.10
N ALA A 113 7.12 -7.35 -14.86
CA ALA A 113 8.00 -7.90 -15.90
C ALA A 113 7.27 -8.86 -16.85
N THR A 114 6.35 -9.69 -16.35
CA THR A 114 5.56 -10.62 -17.17
C THR A 114 4.40 -9.95 -17.91
N GLY A 115 4.03 -8.72 -17.53
CA GLY A 115 2.88 -8.04 -18.11
C GLY A 115 1.54 -8.63 -17.64
N ASP A 116 1.49 -9.26 -16.46
CA ASP A 116 0.29 -9.91 -15.90
C ASP A 116 -0.72 -8.87 -15.37
N PHE A 117 -1.14 -7.94 -16.24
CA PHE A 117 -2.12 -6.90 -15.97
C PHE A 117 -2.79 -6.42 -17.26
N THR A 118 -4.07 -6.07 -17.17
CA THR A 118 -4.86 -5.56 -18.29
C THR A 118 -4.90 -4.04 -18.25
N GLY A 119 -3.93 -3.42 -18.92
CA GLY A 119 -3.92 -1.99 -19.24
C GLY A 119 -3.42 -1.06 -18.12
N LYS A 120 -3.44 0.24 -18.43
CA LYS A 120 -2.72 1.29 -17.69
C LYS A 120 -3.14 1.44 -16.22
N LYS A 121 -4.41 1.19 -15.88
CA LYS A 121 -4.89 1.33 -14.50
C LYS A 121 -4.27 0.29 -13.56
N GLN A 122 -4.20 -0.96 -14.01
CA GLN A 122 -3.62 -2.05 -13.24
C GLN A 122 -2.09 -1.91 -13.16
N GLU A 123 -1.45 -1.44 -14.22
CA GLU A 123 -0.02 -1.11 -14.18
C GLU A 123 0.29 -0.05 -13.12
N ILE A 124 -0.44 1.09 -13.13
CA ILE A 124 -0.29 2.15 -12.12
C ILE A 124 -0.48 1.57 -10.71
N TYR A 125 -1.47 0.69 -10.54
CA TYR A 125 -1.72 0.04 -9.26
C TYR A 125 -0.51 -0.80 -8.81
N LEU A 126 -0.01 -1.71 -9.65
CA LEU A 126 1.15 -2.55 -9.32
C LEU A 126 2.38 -1.70 -8.98
N ARG A 127 2.69 -0.70 -9.81
CA ARG A 127 3.85 0.17 -9.60
C ARG A 127 3.75 1.02 -8.34
N LYS A 128 2.55 1.53 -8.01
CA LYS A 128 2.31 2.26 -6.74
C LYS A 128 2.52 1.35 -5.54
N ASN A 129 2.00 0.12 -5.59
CA ASN A 129 2.21 -0.84 -4.51
C ASN A 129 3.68 -1.22 -4.39
N LEU A 130 4.40 -1.41 -5.50
CA LEU A 130 5.83 -1.68 -5.47
C LEU A 130 6.61 -0.54 -4.80
N HIS A 131 6.32 0.70 -5.18
CA HIS A 131 6.90 1.88 -4.51
C HIS A 131 6.58 1.89 -3.01
N TRP A 132 5.32 1.68 -2.64
CA TRP A 132 4.90 1.64 -1.25
C TRP A 132 5.54 0.51 -0.44
N SER A 133 5.76 -0.66 -1.03
CA SER A 133 6.42 -1.78 -0.34
C SER A 133 7.88 -1.47 -0.01
N PHE A 134 8.58 -0.71 -0.86
CA PHE A 134 9.91 -0.19 -0.50
C PHE A 134 9.81 0.82 0.64
N ASN A 135 8.91 1.80 0.53
CA ASN A 135 8.71 2.81 1.56
C ASN A 135 8.33 2.22 2.94
N ASP A 136 7.60 1.11 2.96
CA ASP A 136 7.29 0.38 4.20
C ASP A 136 8.55 -0.14 4.89
N ARG A 137 9.56 -0.63 4.13
CA ARG A 137 10.84 -1.09 4.72
C ARG A 137 11.58 0.03 5.42
N TYR A 138 11.61 1.23 4.83
CA TYR A 138 12.24 2.39 5.47
C TYR A 138 11.57 2.72 6.81
N TRP A 139 10.29 2.41 6.97
CA TRP A 139 9.60 2.62 8.22
C TRP A 139 9.88 1.51 9.24
N ASP A 140 9.77 0.25 8.83
CA ASP A 140 9.89 -0.91 9.73
C ASP A 140 11.36 -1.19 10.13
N LEU A 141 12.29 -1.00 9.19
CA LEU A 141 13.70 -1.42 9.32
C LEU A 141 14.69 -0.27 9.22
N ARG A 142 14.23 0.96 8.90
CA ARG A 142 15.11 2.11 8.59
C ARG A 142 16.08 1.87 7.42
N VAL A 143 15.87 0.82 6.64
CA VAL A 143 16.67 0.47 5.46
C VAL A 143 15.73 0.31 4.26
N LEU A 144 15.96 1.09 3.21
CA LEU A 144 15.13 1.06 2.01
C LEU A 144 15.50 -0.11 1.08
N PHE A 145 16.80 -0.40 0.95
CA PHE A 145 17.36 -1.40 0.06
C PHE A 145 18.10 -2.46 0.90
N LEU A 146 17.62 -3.70 0.85
CA LEU A 146 18.15 -4.81 1.65
C LEU A 146 19.01 -5.77 0.83
N LYS A 147 18.72 -5.89 -0.47
CA LYS A 147 19.41 -6.77 -1.39
C LYS A 147 20.01 -6.00 -2.55
N ASP A 148 21.02 -6.59 -3.17
CA ASP A 148 21.56 -6.09 -4.43
C ASP A 148 20.45 -6.02 -5.50
N GLY A 149 20.46 -4.94 -6.27
CA GLY A 149 19.45 -4.65 -7.28
C GLY A 149 18.16 -4.01 -6.76
N ASP A 150 17.92 -3.95 -5.43
CA ASP A 150 16.72 -3.30 -4.88
C ASP A 150 16.59 -1.83 -5.30
N GLN A 151 17.71 -1.10 -5.30
CA GLN A 151 17.74 0.30 -5.73
C GLN A 151 17.39 0.45 -7.21
N GLU A 152 17.89 -0.43 -8.06
CA GLU A 152 17.61 -0.41 -9.50
C GLU A 152 16.13 -0.67 -9.76
N ILE A 153 15.57 -1.72 -9.17
CA ILE A 153 14.12 -2.03 -9.24
C ILE A 153 13.29 -0.83 -8.80
N TRP A 154 13.66 -0.21 -7.68
CA TRP A 154 12.95 0.95 -7.15
C TRP A 154 13.04 2.16 -8.09
N GLU A 155 14.23 2.53 -8.55
CA GLU A 155 14.44 3.66 -9.44
C GLU A 155 13.75 3.47 -10.79
N GLU A 156 13.85 2.29 -11.39
CA GLU A 156 13.18 1.95 -12.65
C GLU A 156 11.68 2.03 -12.51
N ASN A 157 11.13 1.50 -11.42
CA ASN A 157 9.71 1.60 -11.12
C ASN A 157 9.24 3.06 -11.01
N LEU A 158 10.00 3.91 -10.32
CA LEU A 158 9.71 5.33 -10.20
C LEU A 158 9.79 6.06 -11.55
N LYS A 159 10.81 5.77 -12.36
CA LYS A 159 10.97 6.33 -13.71
C LYS A 159 9.81 5.92 -14.61
N ALA A 160 9.37 4.67 -14.54
CA ALA A 160 8.25 4.14 -15.31
C ALA A 160 6.89 4.67 -14.82
N LEU A 161 6.74 5.02 -13.54
CA LEU A 161 5.52 5.65 -13.00
C LEU A 161 5.27 7.06 -13.56
N ILE A 162 6.33 7.86 -13.76
CA ILE A 162 6.23 9.27 -14.19
C ILE A 162 5.33 9.45 -15.42
N PRO A 163 5.54 8.75 -16.56
CA PRO A 163 4.68 8.91 -17.75
C PRO A 163 3.27 8.32 -17.59
N LEU A 164 3.04 7.50 -16.56
CA LEU A 164 1.72 6.91 -16.31
C LEU A 164 0.81 7.83 -15.52
N ILE A 165 1.39 8.65 -14.64
CA ILE A 165 0.66 9.58 -13.77
C ILE A 165 0.19 10.79 -14.59
N ARG A 166 -1.12 11.05 -14.58
CA ARG A 166 -1.69 12.22 -15.25
C ARG A 166 -1.51 13.45 -14.35
N PHE A 167 -1.30 14.62 -14.94
CA PHE A 167 -1.31 15.90 -14.21
C PHE A 167 -2.75 16.27 -13.80
N ARG A 168 -3.26 15.60 -12.77
CA ARG A 168 -4.50 15.92 -12.06
C ARG A 168 -4.16 16.33 -10.64
N TYR A 169 -4.96 17.21 -10.03
CA TYR A 169 -4.69 17.76 -8.69
C TYR A 169 -4.27 16.74 -7.62
N LYS A 170 -4.90 15.55 -7.58
CA LYS A 170 -4.59 14.50 -6.60
C LYS A 170 -3.29 13.74 -6.91
N ASP A 171 -2.94 13.66 -8.18
CA ASP A 171 -1.78 12.96 -8.69
C ASP A 171 -0.51 13.84 -8.66
N THR A 172 -0.67 15.16 -8.65
CA THR A 172 0.42 16.15 -8.57
C THR A 172 1.31 15.95 -7.34
N LEU A 173 0.73 15.71 -6.16
CA LEU A 173 1.51 15.46 -4.94
C LEU A 173 2.36 14.20 -5.07
N TYR A 174 1.75 13.12 -5.54
CA TYR A 174 2.45 11.85 -5.71
C TYR A 174 3.57 11.95 -6.75
N LEU A 175 3.33 12.69 -7.84
CA LEU A 175 4.38 12.95 -8.84
C LEU A 175 5.52 13.79 -8.29
N ALA A 176 5.22 14.83 -7.49
CA ALA A 176 6.24 15.62 -6.82
C ALA A 176 7.08 14.76 -5.86
N GLU A 177 6.42 13.85 -5.13
CA GLU A 177 7.08 12.90 -4.25
C GLU A 177 8.03 11.96 -5.01
N ILE A 178 7.59 11.39 -6.14
CA ILE A 178 8.46 10.57 -6.99
C ILE A 178 9.70 11.35 -7.45
N TYR A 179 9.53 12.61 -7.87
CA TYR A 179 10.68 13.45 -8.24
C TYR A 179 11.60 13.71 -7.05
N ARG A 180 11.06 13.91 -5.84
CA ARG A 180 11.85 14.09 -4.62
C ARG A 180 12.61 12.83 -4.26
N ASN A 181 11.98 11.66 -4.34
CA ASN A 181 12.61 10.36 -4.11
C ASN A 181 13.78 10.12 -5.07
N LEU A 182 13.62 10.49 -6.35
CA LEU A 182 14.69 10.42 -7.36
C LEU A 182 15.76 11.54 -7.24
N GLY A 183 15.75 12.34 -6.16
CA GLY A 183 16.69 13.45 -5.97
C GLY A 183 16.48 14.66 -6.90
N LYS A 184 15.41 14.67 -7.70
CA LYS A 184 15.06 15.73 -8.66
C LYS A 184 14.28 16.85 -7.98
N PHE A 185 14.82 17.42 -6.90
CA PHE A 185 14.15 18.38 -6.01
C PHE A 185 13.61 19.63 -6.72
N TYR A 186 14.30 20.13 -7.74
CA TYR A 186 13.80 21.26 -8.54
C TYR A 186 12.51 20.90 -9.30
N ARG A 187 12.48 19.73 -9.95
CA ARG A 187 11.28 19.25 -10.65
C ARG A 187 10.14 18.98 -9.67
N ALA A 188 10.43 18.39 -8.52
CA ALA A 188 9.43 18.19 -7.47
C ALA A 188 8.75 19.51 -7.07
N ARG A 189 9.53 20.55 -6.76
CA ARG A 189 9.01 21.88 -6.45
C ARG A 189 8.21 22.49 -7.59
N TRP A 190 8.69 22.36 -8.83
CA TRP A 190 7.97 22.85 -10.00
C TRP A 190 6.59 22.17 -10.16
N VAL A 191 6.51 20.85 -9.95
CA VAL A 191 5.24 20.11 -9.95
C VAL A 191 4.31 20.63 -8.85
N LEU A 192 4.81 20.89 -7.63
CA LEU A 192 4.01 21.43 -6.52
C LEU A 192 3.41 22.81 -6.79
N LEU A 193 4.03 23.63 -7.66
CA LEU A 193 3.49 24.94 -8.06
C LEU A 193 2.28 24.83 -9.00
N ARG A 194 2.18 23.74 -9.78
CA ARG A 194 1.24 23.67 -10.91
C ARG A 194 -0.20 23.33 -10.56
N ALA A 195 -0.47 22.84 -9.36
CA ALA A 195 -1.76 22.94 -8.67
C ALA A 195 -1.86 21.89 -7.56
N VAL A 196 -2.12 22.37 -6.35
CA VAL A 196 -2.50 21.53 -5.21
C VAL A 196 -3.77 22.12 -4.61
N LEU A 197 -4.79 21.30 -4.39
CA LEU A 197 -6.04 21.72 -3.78
C LEU A 197 -5.78 22.33 -2.38
N PRO A 198 -6.59 23.28 -1.91
CA PRO A 198 -6.45 23.83 -0.55
C PRO A 198 -6.40 22.76 0.54
N SER A 199 -7.17 21.66 0.38
CA SER A 199 -7.19 20.51 1.27
C SER A 199 -5.86 19.74 1.37
N MET A 200 -4.91 20.03 0.49
CA MET A 200 -3.61 19.37 0.37
C MET A 200 -2.44 20.30 0.72
N LYS A 201 -2.73 21.49 1.27
CA LYS A 201 -1.72 22.51 1.64
C LYS A 201 -0.62 21.94 2.55
N ASN A 202 -0.98 21.19 3.59
CA ASN A 202 -0.03 20.62 4.54
C ASN A 202 0.93 19.64 3.86
N ALA A 203 0.41 18.74 3.02
CA ALA A 203 1.22 17.78 2.27
C ALA A 203 2.24 18.50 1.37
N ARG A 204 1.78 19.52 0.64
CA ARG A 204 2.63 20.33 -0.22
C ARG A 204 3.74 21.01 0.56
N GLU A 205 3.43 21.62 1.70
CA GLU A 205 4.41 22.33 2.53
C GLU A 205 5.48 21.38 3.08
N VAL A 206 5.08 20.19 3.52
CA VAL A 206 6.03 19.14 3.93
C VAL A 206 6.94 18.73 2.76
N ILE A 207 6.39 18.36 1.61
CA ILE A 207 7.22 17.97 0.45
C ILE A 207 8.13 19.12 0.02
N TRP A 208 7.64 20.37 0.03
CA TRP A 208 8.42 21.56 -0.33
C TRP A 208 9.60 21.78 0.61
N HIS A 209 9.37 21.65 1.92
CA HIS A 209 10.42 21.78 2.94
C HIS A 209 11.48 20.69 2.80
N GLU A 210 11.05 19.44 2.61
CA GLU A 210 11.95 18.30 2.43
C GLU A 210 12.76 18.41 1.13
N CYS A 211 12.18 19.00 0.08
CA CYS A 211 12.93 19.36 -1.13
C CYS A 211 14.04 20.39 -0.84
N LYS A 212 13.82 21.39 0.03
CA LYS A 212 14.88 22.36 0.41
C LYS A 212 16.02 21.69 1.17
N LYS A 213 15.70 20.71 2.01
CA LYS A 213 16.68 19.91 2.76
C LYS A 213 17.40 18.86 1.91
N LYS A 214 17.00 18.67 0.65
CA LYS A 214 17.46 17.56 -0.22
C LYS A 214 17.20 16.18 0.41
N ASN A 215 16.13 16.03 1.19
CA ASN A 215 15.72 14.74 1.71
C ASN A 215 14.95 13.97 0.63
N SER A 216 15.42 12.78 0.26
CA SER A 216 14.76 11.87 -0.70
C SER A 216 13.88 10.80 -0.04
N PHE A 217 13.90 10.67 1.29
CA PHE A 217 13.17 9.62 2.01
C PHE A 217 11.74 10.02 2.39
N LEU A 218 10.86 9.03 2.59
CA LEU A 218 9.45 9.25 2.93
C LEU A 218 9.26 10.07 4.22
N VAL A 219 8.27 10.96 4.25
CA VAL A 219 7.92 11.76 5.43
C VAL A 219 6.40 11.75 5.69
N PRO A 220 5.94 11.64 6.95
CA PRO A 220 4.52 11.80 7.29
C PRO A 220 4.10 13.29 7.23
N TYR A 221 2.87 13.59 6.84
CA TYR A 221 2.37 14.99 6.77
C TYR A 221 1.04 15.26 7.48
N GLY A 222 0.42 14.24 8.09
CA GLY A 222 -0.82 14.43 8.82
C GLY A 222 -1.04 13.36 9.88
N LYS A 223 -1.42 13.80 11.08
CA LYS A 223 -2.08 12.94 12.06
C LYS A 223 -3.55 12.82 11.65
N GLY A 224 -4.08 11.61 11.50
CA GLY A 224 -5.52 11.42 11.74
C GLY A 224 -5.84 11.88 13.17
N LYS A 225 -7.12 12.06 13.52
CA LYS A 225 -7.48 12.21 14.95
C LYS A 225 -7.20 10.87 15.65
N LEU A 226 -5.93 10.57 15.89
CA LEU A 226 -5.49 9.63 16.91
C LEU A 226 -5.73 10.39 18.21
N ASN A 227 -6.90 10.18 18.81
CA ASN A 227 -7.07 10.44 20.23
C ASN A 227 -5.86 9.81 20.93
N GLU A 228 -5.03 10.64 21.55
CA GLU A 228 -4.17 10.45 22.74
C GLU A 228 -3.65 9.05 23.11
N TYR A 229 -3.54 8.11 22.18
CA TYR A 229 -2.70 6.92 22.33
C TYR A 229 -1.33 7.29 21.77
N TYR A 230 -0.67 8.20 22.49
CA TYR A 230 0.78 8.13 22.60
C TYR A 230 1.08 6.74 23.15
N VAL A 231 1.58 5.87 22.28
CA VAL A 231 2.33 4.71 22.76
C VAL A 231 3.62 5.29 23.31
N ASP A 232 3.68 5.50 24.63
CA ASP A 232 4.92 5.62 25.37
C ASP A 232 5.86 4.51 24.89
N GLY A 233 6.88 4.87 24.10
CA GLY A 233 7.83 3.92 23.53
C GLY A 233 8.25 4.16 22.08
N TYR A 234 7.61 5.08 21.34
CA TYR A 234 8.18 5.52 20.07
C TYR A 234 9.04 6.76 20.32
N PRO A 235 10.37 6.69 20.11
CA PRO A 235 11.22 7.85 20.31
C PRO A 235 10.70 8.96 19.41
N ASP A 236 10.56 10.13 20.02
CA ASP A 236 10.48 11.43 19.34
C ASP A 236 11.24 11.37 18.05
N TYR A 237 10.69 11.99 16.99
CA TYR A 237 11.40 12.27 15.74
C TYR A 237 12.90 12.39 16.00
N VAL A 238 13.63 11.29 15.82
CA VAL A 238 15.07 11.28 16.02
C VAL A 238 15.50 12.29 14.99
N GLN A 239 16.03 13.42 15.48
CA GLN A 239 16.80 14.33 14.65
C GLN A 239 17.79 13.42 13.93
N VAL A 240 17.53 13.16 12.64
CA VAL A 240 18.43 12.38 11.82
C VAL A 240 19.72 13.17 11.85
N ASP A 241 20.65 12.67 12.63
CA ASP A 241 21.93 13.30 12.84
C ASP A 241 22.55 13.44 11.46
N LYS A 242 22.84 14.69 11.10
CA LYS A 242 23.29 15.04 9.76
C LYS A 242 24.67 14.44 9.55
N GLY A 243 24.73 13.30 8.87
CA GLY A 243 25.92 12.92 8.11
C GLY A 243 26.76 11.78 8.65
N LYS A 244 26.21 10.57 8.74
CA LYS A 244 27.02 9.35 8.58
C LYS A 244 26.38 8.41 7.57
N ILE A 245 26.94 8.41 6.37
CA ILE A 245 26.82 7.31 5.40
C ILE A 245 27.57 6.14 6.03
N LEU A 246 26.85 5.11 6.46
CA LEU A 246 27.47 3.83 6.81
C LEU A 246 27.80 3.13 5.49
N ASN A 247 29.04 3.31 5.02
CA ASN A 247 29.63 2.40 4.04
C ASN A 247 29.99 1.11 4.78
N GLY A 248 29.22 0.04 4.54
CA GLY A 248 29.58 -1.31 4.95
C GLY A 248 30.56 -1.90 3.93
N LYS A 249 31.73 -2.33 4.42
CA LYS A 249 32.58 -3.32 3.76
C LYS A 249 31.97 -4.72 3.94
#